data_AF-A0A9E2VPZ3-F1
#
_entry.id   AF-A0A9E2VPZ3-F1
#
_cell.length_a   1.000
_cell.length_b   1.000
_cell.length_c   1.000
_cell.angle_alpha   90.00
_cell.angle_beta   90.00
_cell.angle_gamma   90.00
#
_symmetry.space_group_name_H-M   'P 1'
#
loop_
_entity.id
_entity.type
_entity.pdbx_description
1 polymer ?
#
loop_
_entity_poly.entity_id
_entity_poly.type
_entity_poly.pdbx_seq_one_letter_code
_entity_poly.pdbx_strand_id
1 'polypeptide(L)'
;MLRQPTFIDGCRCATDACGTFIVMANTLTSILIHITFSTKNREPMIAADIRDELFQYMGGVCREMKCVLVHAGGVSDHVHLLISLDKTVCVSDLMMHVKRASSGWMKNSRPGQHLFAWQDGYFAFSVGHDDVERVRAYFDGQEEHHARVDFKTEMETFLKKYGVAFDPKYVWN
;
A
#
# COMPACT_ATOMS: atom_id res chain seq x y z
N MET A 1 17.89 46.28 -6.89
CA MET A 1 16.41 46.23 -6.88
C MET A 1 15.97 44.89 -7.46
N LEU A 2 15.63 43.95 -6.59
CA LEU A 2 15.14 42.62 -6.97
C LEU A 2 13.69 42.77 -7.47
N ARG A 3 13.43 42.47 -8.74
CA ARG A 3 12.05 42.34 -9.24
C ARG A 3 11.52 40.97 -8.81
N GLN A 4 10.38 40.98 -8.12
CA GLN A 4 9.64 39.76 -7.78
C GLN A 4 9.10 39.09 -9.05
N PRO A 5 9.03 37.75 -9.10
CA PRO A 5 8.35 37.05 -10.18
C PRO A 5 6.84 37.14 -9.97
N THR A 6 6.14 37.64 -10.99
CA THR A 6 4.67 37.60 -11.08
C THR A 6 4.22 36.16 -11.34
N PHE A 7 3.37 35.64 -10.45
CA PHE A 7 2.69 34.38 -10.60
C PHE A 7 1.59 34.49 -11.67
N ILE A 8 1.74 33.77 -12.77
CA ILE A 8 0.64 33.37 -13.65
C ILE A 8 0.84 31.89 -13.95
N ASP A 9 -0.12 31.07 -13.53
CA ASP A 9 -0.33 29.66 -13.89
C ASP A 9 0.85 28.69 -13.74
N GLY A 10 1.23 28.37 -12.49
CA GLY A 10 1.62 27.02 -12.03
C GLY A 10 2.77 26.25 -12.69
N CYS A 11 3.34 26.69 -13.80
CA CYS A 11 4.35 25.98 -14.58
C CYS A 11 5.67 26.74 -14.51
N ARG A 12 6.71 26.09 -13.98
CA ARG A 12 8.07 26.62 -14.03
C ARG A 12 8.59 26.51 -15.47
N CYS A 13 8.44 27.56 -16.27
CA CYS A 13 9.06 27.64 -17.58
C CYS A 13 10.49 28.20 -17.45
N ALA A 14 11.49 27.41 -17.82
CA ALA A 14 12.81 27.94 -18.14
C ALA A 14 12.77 28.47 -19.58
N THR A 15 13.16 29.72 -19.79
CA THR A 15 13.23 30.36 -21.11
C THR A 15 14.58 30.07 -21.75
N ASP A 16 14.61 29.34 -22.86
CA ASP A 16 15.79 29.27 -23.73
C ASP A 16 15.93 30.57 -24.55
N ALA A 17 17.17 30.86 -24.98
CA ALA A 17 17.61 32.12 -25.60
C ALA A 17 16.92 32.49 -26.93
N CYS A 18 16.05 31.63 -27.46
CA CYS A 18 15.17 31.91 -28.59
C CYS A 18 13.76 31.61 -28.07
N GLY A 19 12.91 32.64 -27.90
CA GLY A 19 11.62 32.63 -27.17
C GLY A 19 10.53 31.68 -27.67
N THR A 20 10.85 30.40 -27.80
CA THR A 20 9.95 29.30 -28.10
C THR A 20 9.61 28.62 -26.78
N PHE A 21 8.34 28.66 -26.39
CA PHE A 21 7.87 27.90 -25.24
C PHE A 21 8.00 26.41 -25.55
N ILE A 22 8.95 25.73 -24.90
CA ILE A 22 9.05 24.27 -24.96
C ILE A 22 7.91 23.71 -24.10
N VAL A 23 6.83 23.27 -24.75
CA VAL A 23 5.79 22.48 -24.09
C VAL A 23 6.39 21.10 -23.81
N MET A 24 6.71 20.83 -22.55
CA MET A 24 7.14 19.50 -22.14
C MET A 24 5.94 18.61 -21.88
N ALA A 25 6.02 17.35 -22.33
CA ALA A 25 5.00 16.35 -22.05
C ALA A 25 4.96 16.03 -20.54
N ASN A 26 3.75 16.00 -19.97
CA ASN A 26 3.54 15.62 -18.58
C ASN A 26 3.50 14.10 -18.43
N THR A 27 4.01 13.59 -17.30
CA THR A 27 3.85 12.17 -16.95
C THR A 27 2.60 11.97 -16.11
N LEU A 28 1.57 11.38 -16.71
CA LEU A 28 0.28 11.07 -16.10
C LEU A 28 0.18 9.55 -15.89
N THR A 29 -0.12 9.11 -14.67
CA THR A 29 -0.12 7.68 -14.31
C THR A 29 -1.30 7.35 -13.39
N SER A 30 -1.87 6.16 -13.56
CA SER A 30 -2.77 5.53 -12.60
C SER A 30 -2.21 4.15 -12.29
N ILE A 31 -1.62 4.00 -11.10
CA ILE A 31 -0.94 2.78 -10.69
C ILE A 31 -1.55 2.35 -9.36
N LEU A 32 -2.51 1.44 -9.44
CA LEU A 32 -3.19 0.89 -8.27
C LEU A 32 -2.68 -0.52 -8.00
N ILE A 33 -2.30 -0.77 -6.75
CA ILE A 33 -1.75 -2.05 -6.32
C ILE A 33 -2.50 -2.50 -5.09
N HIS A 34 -3.06 -3.72 -5.16
CA HIS A 34 -3.51 -4.46 -3.99
C HIS A 34 -2.29 -5.17 -3.39
N ILE A 35 -1.97 -4.82 -2.16
CA ILE A 35 -0.89 -5.43 -1.40
C ILE A 35 -1.48 -6.14 -0.17
N THR A 36 -1.01 -7.35 0.11
CA THR A 36 -1.42 -8.09 1.31
C THR A 36 -0.24 -8.80 1.96
N PHE A 37 -0.24 -8.82 3.29
CA PHE A 37 0.78 -9.47 4.11
C PHE A 37 0.24 -9.76 5.52
N SER A 38 0.74 -10.83 6.12
CA SER A 38 0.36 -11.27 7.46
C SER A 38 1.31 -10.78 8.54
N THR A 39 0.84 -10.85 9.78
CA THR A 39 1.68 -10.88 10.97
C THR A 39 2.65 -12.06 10.89
N LYS A 40 3.76 -11.95 11.62
CA LYS A 40 4.76 -13.01 11.72
C LYS A 40 4.11 -14.26 12.28
N ASN A 41 4.36 -15.40 11.64
CA ASN A 41 3.76 -16.70 11.95
C ASN A 41 2.22 -16.72 11.93
N ARG A 42 1.57 -15.69 11.35
CA ARG A 42 0.11 -15.47 11.38
C ARG A 42 -0.49 -15.41 12.78
N GLU A 43 0.27 -14.91 13.75
CA GLU A 43 -0.24 -14.65 15.10
C GLU A 43 -1.35 -13.58 15.04
N PRO A 44 -2.50 -13.76 15.70
CA PRO A 44 -3.65 -12.85 15.63
C PRO A 44 -3.42 -11.58 16.47
N MET A 45 -2.44 -10.76 16.07
CA MET A 45 -1.93 -9.62 16.84
C MET A 45 -2.61 -8.28 16.51
N ILE A 46 -3.52 -8.25 15.53
CA ILE A 46 -4.27 -7.06 15.11
C ILE A 46 -5.65 -7.09 15.75
N ALA A 47 -5.75 -6.56 16.97
CA ALA A 47 -7.05 -6.45 17.65
C ALA A 47 -8.01 -5.52 16.86
N ALA A 48 -9.30 -5.81 16.90
CA ALA A 48 -10.31 -5.04 16.16
C ALA A 48 -10.30 -3.55 16.53
N ASP A 49 -10.04 -3.25 17.80
CA ASP A 49 -10.05 -1.90 18.35
C ASP A 49 -8.80 -1.07 18.06
N ILE A 50 -7.73 -1.66 17.51
CA ILE A 50 -6.53 -0.94 17.05
C ILE A 50 -6.42 -0.88 15.52
N ARG A 51 -7.26 -1.63 14.82
CA ARG A 51 -7.15 -1.83 13.38
C ARG A 51 -7.27 -0.52 12.59
N ASP A 52 -8.24 0.33 12.94
CA ASP A 52 -8.43 1.62 12.27
C ASP A 52 -7.24 2.56 12.48
N GLU A 53 -6.70 2.60 13.71
CA GLU A 53 -5.50 3.38 14.03
C GLU A 53 -4.28 2.88 13.24
N LEU A 54 -4.12 1.56 13.12
CA LEU A 54 -3.07 0.94 12.31
C LEU A 54 -3.18 1.35 10.83
N PHE A 55 -4.38 1.32 10.26
CA PHE A 55 -4.60 1.71 8.87
C PHE A 55 -4.35 3.19 8.63
N GLN A 56 -4.78 4.06 9.55
CA GLN A 56 -4.46 5.49 9.50
C GLN A 56 -2.96 5.75 9.57
N TYR A 57 -2.25 5.03 10.45
CA TYR A 57 -0.80 5.12 10.57
C TYR A 57 -0.10 4.68 9.28
N MET A 58 -0.48 3.54 8.70
CA MET A 58 0.04 3.08 7.40
C MET A 58 -0.25 4.07 6.28
N GLY A 59 -1.42 4.70 6.28
CA GLY A 59 -1.77 5.78 5.37
C GLY A 59 -0.86 7.00 5.50
N GLY A 60 -0.40 7.31 6.72
CA GLY A 60 0.65 8.29 7.00
C GLY A 60 1.97 7.96 6.31
N VAL A 61 2.46 6.74 6.50
CA VAL A 61 3.71 6.26 5.89
C VAL A 61 3.63 6.25 4.36
N CYS A 62 2.48 5.86 3.79
CA CYS A 62 2.26 5.93 2.34
C CYS A 62 2.40 7.37 1.82
N ARG A 63 1.82 8.35 2.52
CA ARG A 63 1.89 9.77 2.14
C ARG A 63 3.30 10.33 2.20
N GLU A 64 4.10 9.93 3.19
CA GLU A 64 5.53 10.29 3.28
C GLU A 64 6.31 9.79 2.05
N MET A 65 5.91 8.64 1.52
CA MET A 65 6.45 8.04 0.29
C MET A 65 5.75 8.54 -0.99
N LYS A 66 5.00 9.65 -0.95
CA LYS A 66 4.22 10.20 -2.09
C LYS A 66 3.13 9.28 -2.63
N CYS A 67 2.84 8.17 -1.96
CA CYS A 67 1.79 7.23 -2.31
C CYS A 67 0.51 7.57 -1.53
N VAL A 68 -0.62 6.98 -1.94
CA VAL A 68 -1.90 7.16 -1.24
C VAL A 68 -2.48 5.80 -0.89
N LEU A 69 -2.74 5.55 0.39
CA LEU A 69 -3.56 4.43 0.81
C LEU A 69 -5.02 4.76 0.48
N VAL A 70 -5.54 4.17 -0.59
CA VAL A 70 -6.88 4.42 -1.14
C VAL A 70 -7.95 3.72 -0.31
N HIS A 71 -7.63 2.52 0.16
CA HIS A 71 -8.49 1.73 1.05
C HIS A 71 -7.65 0.70 1.81
N ALA A 72 -8.10 0.31 2.99
CA ALA A 72 -7.48 -0.75 3.78
C ALA A 72 -8.54 -1.61 4.45
N GLY A 73 -8.26 -2.89 4.58
CA GLY A 73 -9.04 -3.86 5.33
C GLY A 73 -8.15 -4.98 5.83
N GLY A 74 -8.77 -5.99 6.43
CA GLY A 74 -8.05 -7.15 6.96
C GLY A 74 -8.65 -7.64 8.26
N VAL A 75 -8.03 -8.66 8.81
CA VAL A 75 -8.48 -9.38 10.01
C VAL A 75 -7.36 -9.42 11.05
N SER A 76 -7.46 -10.32 12.03
CA SER A 76 -6.56 -10.32 13.19
C SER A 76 -5.10 -10.69 12.87
N ASP A 77 -4.84 -11.37 11.75
CA ASP A 77 -3.52 -11.89 11.39
C ASP A 77 -2.97 -11.33 10.07
N HIS A 78 -3.70 -10.53 9.30
CA HIS A 78 -3.20 -9.95 8.06
C HIS A 78 -3.99 -8.72 7.59
N VAL A 79 -3.39 -7.97 6.66
CA VAL A 79 -3.95 -6.73 6.12
C VAL A 79 -3.98 -6.73 4.60
N HIS A 80 -4.98 -6.05 4.04
CA HIS A 80 -5.17 -5.79 2.61
C HIS A 80 -5.14 -4.29 2.40
N LEU A 81 -4.22 -3.81 1.56
CA LEU A 81 -3.99 -2.41 1.26
C LEU A 81 -4.21 -2.17 -0.24
N LEU A 82 -5.00 -1.18 -0.59
CA LEU A 82 -5.15 -0.69 -1.96
C LEU A 82 -4.42 0.64 -2.02
N ILE A 83 -3.31 0.68 -2.76
CA ILE A 83 -2.42 1.83 -2.78
C ILE A 83 -2.33 2.39 -4.20
N SER A 84 -2.50 3.71 -4.31
CA SER A 84 -2.05 4.48 -5.46
C SER A 84 -0.56 4.74 -5.33
N LEU A 85 0.24 4.03 -6.13
CA LEU A 85 1.70 4.11 -6.13
C LEU A 85 2.16 5.31 -6.95
N ASP A 86 3.11 6.08 -6.41
CA ASP A 86 3.77 7.13 -7.20
C ASP A 86 4.70 6.50 -8.26
N LYS A 87 4.74 7.11 -9.45
CA LYS A 87 5.53 6.65 -10.60
C LYS A 87 7.05 6.53 -10.35
N THR A 88 7.56 7.15 -9.28
CA THR A 88 8.98 7.14 -8.91
C THR A 88 9.31 6.17 -7.77
N VAL A 89 8.30 5.51 -7.20
CA VAL A 89 8.47 4.64 -6.03
C VAL A 89 8.34 3.19 -6.45
N CYS A 90 9.30 2.36 -6.05
CA CYS A 90 9.18 0.92 -6.24
C CYS A 90 8.40 0.28 -5.08
N VAL A 91 7.68 -0.82 -5.38
CA VAL A 91 6.83 -1.49 -4.38
C VAL A 91 7.65 -1.99 -3.18
N SER A 92 8.87 -2.50 -3.41
CA SER A 92 9.73 -3.01 -2.34
C SER A 92 10.15 -1.92 -1.35
N ASP A 93 10.45 -0.71 -1.83
CA ASP A 93 10.79 0.42 -0.96
C ASP A 93 9.57 0.83 -0.12
N LEU A 94 8.41 0.99 -0.76
CA LEU A 94 7.17 1.30 -0.05
C LEU A 94 6.90 0.26 1.04
N MET A 95 7.03 -1.03 0.72
CA MET A 95 6.74 -2.11 1.67
C MET A 95 7.75 -2.21 2.80
N MET A 96 9.02 -1.95 2.54
CA MET A 96 10.03 -1.81 3.59
C MET A 96 9.63 -0.72 4.59
N HIS A 97 9.24 0.47 4.10
CA HIS A 97 8.84 1.59 4.94
C HIS A 97 7.54 1.31 5.72
N VAL A 98 6.48 0.89 5.03
CA VAL A 98 5.17 0.59 5.63
C VAL A 98 5.31 -0.46 6.72
N LYS A 99 5.96 -1.60 6.44
CA LYS A 99 6.09 -2.70 7.40
C LYS A 99 6.99 -2.33 8.58
N ARG A 100 8.13 -1.66 8.33
CA ARG A 100 9.07 -1.27 9.40
C ARG A 100 8.45 -0.23 10.34
N ALA A 101 7.89 0.84 9.78
CA ALA A 101 7.30 1.93 10.58
C ALA A 101 6.09 1.43 11.38
N SER A 102 5.17 0.72 10.73
CA SER A 102 3.97 0.19 11.42
C SER A 102 4.32 -0.87 12.48
N SER A 103 5.35 -1.71 12.26
CA SER A 103 5.83 -2.62 13.32
C SER A 103 6.35 -1.85 14.52
N GLY A 104 7.13 -0.78 14.29
CA GLY A 104 7.63 0.08 15.36
C GLY A 104 6.52 0.77 16.14
N TRP A 105 5.50 1.25 15.44
CA TRP A 105 4.32 1.86 16.06
C TRP A 105 3.50 0.84 16.86
N MET A 106 3.17 -0.32 16.25
CA MET A 106 2.42 -1.39 16.91
C MET A 106 3.06 -1.83 18.23
N LYS A 107 4.38 -2.04 18.25
CA LYS A 107 5.11 -2.44 19.46
C LYS A 107 4.96 -1.51 20.66
N ASN A 108 4.68 -0.24 20.40
CA ASN A 108 4.53 0.80 21.42
C ASN A 108 3.08 1.26 21.62
N SER A 109 2.15 0.75 20.82
CA SER A 109 0.77 1.22 20.80
C SER A 109 -0.04 0.75 22.02
N ARG A 110 0.21 -0.50 22.48
CA ARG A 110 -0.54 -1.14 23.58
C ARG A 110 0.33 -2.13 24.37
N PRO A 111 0.01 -2.41 25.65
CA PRO A 111 0.61 -3.52 26.38
C PRO A 111 0.47 -4.85 25.64
N GLY A 112 1.52 -5.69 25.67
CA GLY A 112 1.53 -6.99 25.00
C GLY A 112 1.99 -6.98 23.53
N GLN A 113 2.04 -5.82 22.87
CA GLN A 113 2.43 -5.72 21.44
C GLN A 113 3.94 -5.73 21.17
N HIS A 114 4.79 -5.77 22.20
CA HIS A 114 6.26 -5.70 22.07
C HIS A 114 6.90 -6.72 21.11
N LEU A 115 6.25 -7.88 20.90
CA LEU A 115 6.69 -8.92 19.96
C LEU A 115 6.11 -8.78 18.55
N PHE A 116 5.26 -7.78 18.31
CA PHE A 116 4.62 -7.59 17.02
C PHE A 116 5.64 -7.50 15.89
N ALA A 117 5.43 -8.28 14.84
CA ALA A 117 6.19 -8.19 13.61
C ALA A 117 5.29 -8.63 12.45
N TRP A 118 5.58 -8.10 11.26
CA TRP A 118 5.05 -8.66 10.03
C TRP A 118 5.89 -9.86 9.58
N GLN A 119 5.33 -10.72 8.74
CA GLN A 119 6.11 -11.69 7.97
C GLN A 119 7.14 -10.96 7.07
N ASP A 120 8.13 -11.66 6.51
CA ASP A 120 9.16 -11.01 5.67
C ASP A 120 8.60 -10.64 4.29
N GLY A 121 7.85 -11.55 3.66
CA GLY A 121 7.26 -11.37 2.33
C GLY A 121 6.01 -10.49 2.27
N TYR A 122 5.56 -10.21 1.05
CA TYR A 122 4.27 -9.59 0.76
C TYR A 122 3.80 -10.03 -0.62
N PHE A 123 2.49 -9.99 -0.85
CA PHE A 123 1.88 -10.20 -2.16
C PHE A 123 1.47 -8.86 -2.73
N ALA A 124 1.69 -8.64 -4.02
CA ALA A 124 1.33 -7.41 -4.70
C ALA A 124 0.72 -7.72 -6.07
N PHE A 125 -0.46 -7.17 -6.32
CA PHE A 125 -1.24 -7.41 -7.53
C PHE A 125 -1.71 -6.09 -8.12
N SER A 126 -1.57 -5.91 -9.43
CA SER A 126 -2.11 -4.72 -10.10
C SER A 126 -3.64 -4.74 -10.10
N VAL A 127 -4.23 -3.56 -9.94
CA VAL A 127 -5.68 -3.35 -9.93
C VAL A 127 -6.05 -2.38 -11.04
N GLY A 128 -6.97 -2.78 -11.91
CA GLY A 128 -7.55 -1.88 -12.91
C GLY A 128 -8.45 -0.83 -12.24
N HIS A 129 -8.56 0.36 -12.82
CA HIS A 129 -9.40 1.42 -12.26
C HIS A 129 -10.86 0.98 -12.06
N ASP A 130 -11.42 0.26 -13.02
CA ASP A 130 -12.81 -0.23 -12.98
C ASP A 130 -13.07 -1.27 -11.87
N ASP A 131 -11.99 -1.81 -11.29
CA ASP A 131 -12.05 -2.84 -10.25
C ASP A 131 -11.98 -2.26 -8.84
N VAL A 132 -11.74 -0.96 -8.68
CA VAL A 132 -11.51 -0.32 -7.37
C VAL A 132 -12.66 -0.57 -6.41
N GLU A 133 -13.90 -0.33 -6.83
CA GLU A 133 -15.06 -0.52 -5.97
C GLU A 133 -15.26 -1.99 -5.58
N ARG A 134 -14.96 -2.91 -6.49
CA ARG A 134 -15.01 -4.35 -6.19
C ARG A 134 -13.94 -4.73 -5.16
N VAL A 135 -12.74 -4.17 -5.27
CA VAL A 135 -11.65 -4.40 -4.32
C VAL A 135 -11.98 -3.79 -2.94
N ARG A 136 -12.57 -2.60 -2.90
CA ARG A 136 -13.06 -1.97 -1.66
C ARG A 136 -14.08 -2.84 -0.94
N ALA A 137 -15.13 -3.24 -1.65
CA ALA A 137 -16.16 -4.11 -1.11
C ALA A 137 -15.59 -5.45 -0.61
N TYR A 138 -14.58 -6.00 -1.31
CA TYR A 138 -13.89 -7.20 -0.87
C TYR A 138 -13.10 -6.99 0.42
N PHE A 139 -12.46 -5.83 0.62
CA PHE A 139 -11.74 -5.51 1.87
C PHE A 139 -12.70 -5.34 3.05
N ASP A 140 -13.85 -4.70 2.82
CA ASP A 140 -14.87 -4.48 3.84
C ASP A 140 -15.50 -5.80 4.32
N GLY A 141 -15.61 -6.80 3.43
CA GLY A 141 -16.14 -8.13 3.73
C GLY A 141 -15.12 -9.15 4.26
N GLN A 142 -13.90 -8.73 4.61
CA GLN A 142 -12.81 -9.65 4.99
C GLN A 142 -13.12 -10.49 6.22
N GLU A 143 -13.77 -9.94 7.25
CA GLU A 143 -14.12 -10.72 8.45
C GLU A 143 -15.07 -11.88 8.13
N GLU A 144 -16.07 -11.63 7.29
CA GLU A 144 -17.06 -12.64 6.88
C GLU A 144 -16.44 -13.69 5.95
N HIS A 145 -15.54 -13.26 5.06
CA HIS A 145 -14.78 -14.14 4.19
C HIS A 145 -13.90 -15.11 5.00
N HIS A 146 -13.15 -14.57 5.96
CA HIS A 146 -12.22 -15.35 6.79
C HIS A 146 -12.88 -16.21 7.87
N ALA A 147 -14.20 -16.10 8.03
CA ALA A 147 -14.98 -17.12 8.74
C ALA A 147 -15.00 -18.48 7.99
N ARG A 148 -14.63 -18.50 6.70
CA ARG A 148 -14.72 -19.71 5.84
C ARG A 148 -13.44 -20.02 5.07
N VAL A 149 -12.62 -19.02 4.79
CA VAL A 149 -11.41 -19.14 3.96
C VAL A 149 -10.21 -18.68 4.77
N ASP A 150 -9.17 -19.50 4.87
CA ASP A 150 -7.94 -19.08 5.54
C ASP A 150 -7.03 -18.27 4.59
N PHE A 151 -6.13 -17.46 5.16
CA PHE A 151 -5.19 -16.61 4.40
C PHE A 151 -4.39 -17.37 3.33
N LYS A 152 -3.96 -18.62 3.60
CA LYS A 152 -3.17 -19.39 2.64
C LYS A 152 -4.00 -19.70 1.41
N THR A 153 -5.21 -20.24 1.62
CA THR A 153 -6.14 -20.57 0.54
C THR A 153 -6.49 -19.35 -0.30
N GLU A 154 -6.69 -18.19 0.34
CA GLU A 154 -6.95 -16.94 -0.35
C GLU A 154 -5.75 -16.47 -1.20
N MET A 155 -4.55 -16.49 -0.63
CA MET A 155 -3.33 -16.10 -1.36
C MET A 155 -3.04 -17.02 -2.54
N GLU A 156 -3.20 -18.34 -2.38
CA GLU A 156 -3.08 -19.28 -3.52
C GLU A 156 -4.10 -18.98 -4.61
N THR A 157 -5.31 -18.54 -4.24
CA THR A 157 -6.35 -18.14 -5.19
C THR A 157 -5.93 -16.89 -5.97
N PHE A 158 -5.35 -15.89 -5.29
CA PHE A 158 -4.81 -14.72 -5.98
C PHE A 158 -3.64 -15.05 -6.89
N LEU A 159 -2.66 -15.83 -6.42
CA LEU A 159 -1.50 -16.22 -7.23
C LEU A 159 -1.95 -16.92 -8.52
N LYS A 160 -2.93 -17.83 -8.43
CA LYS A 160 -3.54 -18.49 -9.60
C LYS A 160 -4.25 -17.48 -10.51
N LYS A 161 -5.10 -16.61 -9.95
CA LYS A 161 -5.85 -15.59 -10.70
C LYS A 161 -4.93 -14.66 -11.50
N TYR A 162 -3.81 -14.26 -10.91
CA TYR A 162 -2.86 -13.34 -11.52
C TYR A 162 -1.73 -14.03 -12.29
N GLY A 163 -1.77 -15.37 -12.40
CA GLY A 163 -0.78 -16.13 -13.17
C GLY A 163 0.64 -16.11 -12.58
N VAL A 164 0.77 -15.89 -11.28
CA VAL A 164 2.06 -15.88 -10.58
C VAL A 164 2.44 -17.31 -10.21
N ALA A 165 3.50 -17.83 -10.82
CA ALA A 165 4.05 -19.13 -10.46
C ALA A 165 4.66 -19.08 -9.05
N PHE A 166 4.40 -20.10 -8.24
CA PHE A 166 4.94 -20.20 -6.89
C PHE A 166 5.21 -21.65 -6.51
N ASP A 167 6.22 -21.84 -5.67
CA ASP A 167 6.47 -23.11 -4.99
C ASP A 167 5.93 -23.01 -3.55
N PRO A 168 4.91 -23.80 -3.18
CA PRO A 168 4.33 -23.78 -1.84
C PRO A 168 5.34 -23.90 -0.70
N LYS A 169 6.52 -24.49 -0.93
CA LYS A 169 7.58 -24.62 0.08
C LYS A 169 8.16 -23.27 0.53
N TYR A 170 8.12 -22.24 -0.32
CA TYR A 170 8.80 -20.96 -0.07
C TYR A 170 7.86 -19.78 0.17
N VAL A 171 6.54 -19.98 0.10
CA VAL A 171 5.55 -18.89 0.21
C VAL A 171 5.08 -18.68 1.66
N TRP A 172 5.14 -19.71 2.50
CA TRP A 172 4.46 -19.71 3.82
C TRP A 172 5.41 -19.77 5.02
N ASN A 173 6.72 -19.69 4.81
CA ASN A 173 7.72 -19.74 5.87
C ASN A 173 8.10 -18.35 6.37
#